data_AF-A0A2V7X7V9-F1
#
_entry.id   AF-A0A2V7X7V9-F1
#
_cell.length_a   1.000
_cell.length_b   1.000
_cell.length_c   1.000
_cell.angle_alpha   90.00
_cell.angle_beta   90.00
_cell.angle_gamma   90.00
#
_symmetry.space_group_name_H-M   'P 1'
#
loop_
_entity.id
_entity.type
_entity.pdbx_description
1 polymer ?
#
loop_
_entity_poly.entity_id
_entity_poly.type
_entity_poly.pdbx_seq_one_letter_code
_entity_poly.pdbx_strand_id
1 'polypeptide(L)' 'MEFFHNVNIDFLGKKWYFLAFSLIFSVAGLFSMLFWHHIPWGVDFRGGTLVYV' A
#
# COMPACT_ATOMS: atom_id res chain seq x y z
N MET A 1 -10.31 32.49 -14.84
CA MET A 1 -8.88 32.61 -14.46
C MET A 1 -8.28 31.23 -14.55
N GLU A 2 -7.46 30.96 -15.56
CA GLU A 2 -6.77 29.67 -15.72
C GLU A 2 -5.58 29.65 -14.75
N PHE A 3 -5.67 28.84 -13.69
CA PHE A 3 -4.73 28.89 -12.56
C PHE A 3 -3.34 28.30 -12.87
N PHE A 4 -3.18 27.56 -13.97
CA PHE A 4 -1.93 26.86 -14.27
C PHE A 4 -1.69 26.81 -15.78
N HIS A 5 -0.84 27.71 -16.27
CA HIS A 5 -0.23 27.68 -17.59
C HIS A 5 1.25 27.30 -17.40
N ASN A 6 1.74 26.27 -18.11
CA ASN A 6 3.11 25.75 -18.04
C ASN A 6 3.56 25.21 -16.66
N VAL A 7 2.92 24.17 -16.13
CA VAL A 7 3.46 23.46 -14.96
C VAL A 7 4.55 22.47 -15.41
N ASN A 8 5.81 22.89 -15.36
CA ASN A 8 6.95 22.00 -15.55
C ASN A 8 7.23 21.27 -14.22
N ILE A 9 6.57 20.13 -13.99
CA ILE A 9 6.81 19.28 -12.82
C ILE A 9 8.01 18.37 -13.12
N ASP A 10 9.12 18.60 -12.43
CA ASP A 10 10.27 17.69 -12.50
C ASP A 10 10.03 16.44 -11.65
N PHE A 11 9.41 15.45 -12.28
CA PHE A 11 9.24 14.10 -11.73
C PHE A 11 10.57 13.34 -11.64
N LEU A 12 11.57 13.70 -12.46
CA LEU A 12 12.83 12.98 -12.55
C LEU A 12 13.72 13.26 -11.33
N GLY A 13 13.78 14.52 -10.89
CA GLY A 13 14.46 14.92 -9.67
C GLY A 13 13.75 14.43 -8.40
N LYS A 14 12.41 14.42 -8.38
CA LYS A 14 11.62 14.06 -7.20
C LYS A 14 11.27 12.58 -7.05
N LYS A 15 11.62 11.73 -8.01
CA LYS A 15 11.29 10.28 -7.96
C LYS A 15 11.67 9.60 -6.66
N TRP A 16 12.82 9.98 -6.07
CA TRP A 16 13.30 9.38 -4.82
C TRP A 16 12.42 9.74 -3.62
N TYR A 17 11.80 10.92 -3.60
CA TYR A 17 10.84 11.31 -2.57
C TYR A 17 9.54 10.53 -2.71
N PHE A 18 9.02 10.41 -3.94
CA PHE A 18 7.83 9.58 -4.20
C PHE A 18 8.07 8.11 -3.86
N LEU A 19 9.25 7.59 -4.19
CA LEU A 19 9.63 6.22 -3.92
C LEU A 19 9.85 5.97 -2.43
N ALA A 20 10.54 6.87 -1.72
CA ALA A 20 10.74 6.72 -0.28
C ALA A 20 9.40 6.81 0.47
N PHE A 21 8.54 7.76 0.10
CA PHE A 21 7.20 7.89 0.68
C PHE A 21 6.37 6.63 0.48
N SER A 22 6.26 6.12 -0.75
CA SER A 22 5.49 4.90 -1.01
C SER A 22 6.09 3.68 -0.31
N LEU A 23 7.43 3.58 -0.29
CA LEU A 23 8.14 2.47 0.36
C LEU A 23 7.85 2.42 1.86
N ILE A 24 7.82 3.56 2.55
CA ILE A 24 7.51 3.62 3.98
C ILE A 24 6.12 3.02 4.25
N PHE A 25 5.11 3.36 3.46
CA PHE A 25 3.76 2.81 3.61
C PHE A 25 3.69 1.32 3.26
N SER A 26 4.37 0.87 2.21
CA SER A 26 4.44 -0.55 1.86
C SER A 26 5.10 -1.37 2.96
N VAL A 27 6.24 -0.89 3.48
CA VAL A 27 6.98 -1.56 4.55
C VAL A 27 6.17 -1.55 5.84
N ALA A 28 5.57 -0.42 6.23
CA ALA A 28 4.71 -0.34 7.40
C ALA A 28 3.49 -1.28 7.29
N GLY A 29 2.89 -1.42 6.10
CA GLY A 29 1.81 -2.38 5.85
C GLY A 29 2.24 -3.83 6.05
N LEU A 30 3.42 -4.20 5.53
CA LEU A 30 4.00 -5.53 5.75
C LEU A 30 4.29 -5.79 7.23
N PHE A 31 4.90 -4.84 7.92
CA PHE A 31 5.15 -4.94 9.36
C PHE A 31 3.84 -5.04 10.16
N SER A 32 2.80 -4.29 9.77
CA SER A 32 1.49 -4.34 10.42
C SER A 32 0.83 -5.72 10.31
N MET A 33 0.89 -6.34 9.11
CA MET A 33 0.38 -7.70 8.89
C MET A 33 1.16 -8.77 9.65
N LEU A 34 2.48 -8.58 9.84
CA LEU A 34 3.34 -9.53 10.54
C LEU A 34 3.16 -9.50 12.06
N PHE A 35 2.95 -8.32 12.66
CA PHE A 35 3.02 -8.16 14.12
C PHE A 35 1.69 -7.80 14.80
N TRP A 36 0.76 -7.09 14.13
CA TRP A 36 -0.48 -6.60 14.76
C TRP A 36 -1.73 -7.29 14.25
N HIS A 37 -1.91 -7.35 12.93
CA HIS A 37 -3.16 -7.77 12.30
C HIS A 37 -2.97 -9.03 11.45
N HIS A 38 -2.34 -10.06 12.04
CA HIS A 38 -2.14 -11.39 11.44
C HIS A 38 -3.16 -11.70 10.34
N ILE A 39 -2.68 -12.08 9.15
CA ILE A 39 -3.53 -12.28 7.98
C ILE A 39 -4.66 -13.27 8.34
N PRO A 40 -5.94 -12.89 8.18
CA PRO A 40 -7.04 -13.81 8.44
C PRO A 40 -7.04 -14.88 7.35
N TRP A 41 -6.55 -16.07 7.72
CA TRP A 41 -6.47 -17.20 6.83
C TRP A 41 -7.85 -17.81 6.65
N GLY A 42 -8.33 -17.87 5.40
CA GLY A 42 -9.53 -18.58 5.04
C GLY A 42 -9.37 -20.10 5.19
N VAL A 43 -10.47 -20.84 4.99
CA VAL A 43 -10.47 -22.31 5.01
C VAL A 43 -9.52 -22.93 3.99
N ASP A 44 -9.21 -22.23 2.90
CA ASP A 44 -8.24 -22.66 1.89
C ASP A 44 -6.82 -22.86 2.46
N PHE A 45 -6.47 -22.15 3.53
CA PHE A 45 -5.13 -22.15 4.12
C PHE A 45 -5.04 -22.82 5.49
N ARG A 46 -6.17 -23.03 6.18
CA ARG A 46 -6.22 -23.68 7.51
C ARG A 46 -6.98 -25.01 7.53
N GLY A 47 -7.67 -25.37 6.45
CA GLY A 47 -8.56 -26.52 6.40
C GLY A 47 -9.85 -26.27 7.19
N GLY A 48 -10.98 -26.65 6.62
CA GLY A 48 -12.30 -26.47 7.24
C GLY A 48 -13.40 -26.29 6.20
N THR A 49 -14.62 -26.05 6.64
CA THR A 49 -15.78 -25.77 5.78
C THR A 49 -16.42 -24.46 6.21
N LEU A 50 -16.52 -23.49 5.29
CA LEU A 50 -17.30 -22.26 5.50
C LEU A 50 -18.75 -22.53 5.11
N VAL A 51 -19.68 -22.36 6.06
CA VAL A 51 -21.13 -22.45 5.80
C VAL A 51 -21.72 -21.04 5.89
N TYR A 52 -22.36 -20.60 4.80
CA TYR A 52 -23.11 -19.35 4.74
C TYR A 52 -24.59 -19.66 5.06
N VAL A 53 -25.22 -18.83 5.90
CA VAL A 53 -26.66 -18.89 6.24
C VAL A 53 -27.36 -17.69 5.63
#